data_AF-A0A7Y2IZ58-F1
#
_entry.id   AF-A0A7Y2IZ58-F1
#
_cell.length_a   1.000
_cell.length_b   1.000
_cell.length_c   1.000
_cell.angle_alpha   90.00
_cell.angle_beta   90.00
_cell.angle_gamma   90.00
#
_symmetry.space_group_name_H-M   'P 1'
#
loop_
_entity.id
_entity.type
_entity.pdbx_description
1 polymer ?
#
loop_
_entity_poly.entity_id
_entity_poly.type
_entity_poly.pdbx_seq_one_letter_code
_entity_poly.pdbx_strand_id
1 'polypeptide(L)'
;MFQTFDASTSPDQGPPRLKALRAAMAAEGLDGFLVPRADAHQGEYVAPCDERLAWLTGFTGSAGFAAVLADKAGVFIDGRYRTQVKHQVDLGHFTPVNWPETKLGAWLNAEATGAAKIGFDMWLHTSDEISTLNTALADSEAMLWPVERNLIDAIWEDRPEPVGEKIAVYPVEFAGETHEEKLVRIAEILTEAGEGCAVLTLPDSIAWLLNIRGEDIPHNPTPQVFAIVHGDGTCDRFTAPGAASDIAGHFGDKVRLHDKSGF
;
A
#
# COMPACT_ATOMS: atom_id res chain seq x y z
N MET A 1 26.11 2.03 -4.74
CA MET A 1 25.29 3.05 -4.05
C MET A 1 25.81 3.16 -2.62
N PHE A 2 26.25 4.34 -2.19
CA PHE A 2 26.72 4.55 -0.82
C PHE A 2 25.50 4.81 0.09
N GLN A 3 25.52 4.25 1.30
CA GLN A 3 24.48 4.50 2.29
C GLN A 3 24.60 5.96 2.77
N THR A 4 23.56 6.76 2.56
CA THR A 4 23.45 8.12 3.09
C THR A 4 22.80 8.09 4.46
N PHE A 5 23.32 8.89 5.40
CA PHE A 5 22.78 9.01 6.76
C PHE A 5 21.97 10.29 6.97
N ASP A 6 21.60 10.97 5.88
CA ASP A 6 20.80 12.18 5.93
C ASP A 6 19.37 11.83 6.38
N ALA A 7 18.87 12.56 7.37
CA ALA A 7 17.49 12.44 7.78
C ALA A 7 16.59 12.97 6.66
N SER A 8 15.79 12.10 6.05
CA SER A 8 14.84 12.47 4.99
C SER A 8 13.64 13.25 5.51
N THR A 9 13.43 13.27 6.83
CA THR A 9 12.30 13.92 7.50
C THR A 9 12.77 14.67 8.74
N SER A 10 11.98 15.68 9.14
CA SER A 10 12.17 16.41 10.40
C SER A 10 10.83 16.57 11.14
N PRO A 11 10.80 16.46 12.50
CA PRO A 11 9.57 16.54 13.28
C PRO A 11 8.71 17.78 12.99
N ASP A 12 9.32 18.93 12.73
CA ASP A 12 8.64 20.22 12.47
C ASP A 12 7.83 20.24 11.17
N GLN A 13 8.06 19.29 10.26
CA GLN A 13 7.27 19.15 9.04
C GLN A 13 5.89 18.55 9.30
N GLY A 14 5.72 17.76 10.37
CA GLY A 14 4.48 17.07 10.69
C GLY A 14 3.31 18.00 11.02
N PRO A 15 3.45 18.98 11.95
CA PRO A 15 2.36 19.87 12.35
C PRO A 15 1.64 20.61 11.21
N PRO A 16 2.33 21.27 10.24
CA PRO A 16 1.64 21.91 9.12
C PRO A 16 0.94 20.90 8.20
N ARG A 17 1.52 19.71 7.98
CA ARG A 17 0.91 18.63 7.18
C ARG A 17 -0.34 18.05 7.85
N LEU A 18 -0.30 17.83 9.17
CA LEU A 18 -1.45 17.40 9.96
C LEU A 18 -2.60 18.42 9.91
N LYS A 19 -2.28 19.71 9.97
CA LYS A 19 -3.28 20.78 9.83
C LYS A 19 -3.92 20.75 8.43
N ALA A 20 -3.14 20.55 7.37
CA ALA A 20 -3.65 20.45 6.01
C ALA A 20 -4.55 19.21 5.84
N LEU A 21 -4.16 18.06 6.39
CA LEU A 21 -4.97 16.84 6.35
C LEU A 21 -6.31 17.03 7.05
N ARG A 22 -6.34 17.65 8.24
CA ARG A 22 -7.60 17.95 8.95
C ARG A 22 -8.52 18.88 8.16
N ALA A 23 -7.96 19.84 7.42
CA ALA A 23 -8.74 20.68 6.53
C ALA A 23 -9.33 19.88 5.36
N ALA A 24 -8.56 18.98 4.75
CA ALA A 24 -9.03 18.09 3.69
C ALA A 24 -10.11 17.12 4.19
N MET A 25 -9.93 16.52 5.38
CA MET A 25 -10.94 15.68 6.04
C MET A 25 -12.26 16.43 6.23
N ALA A 26 -12.20 17.66 6.77
CA ALA A 26 -13.40 18.47 6.99
C ALA A 26 -14.12 18.84 5.68
N ALA A 27 -13.38 19.08 4.60
CA ALA A 27 -13.96 19.34 3.28
C ALA A 27 -14.72 18.13 2.71
N GLU A 28 -14.28 16.91 3.03
CA GLU A 28 -14.91 15.64 2.64
C GLU A 28 -15.95 15.12 3.66
N GLY A 29 -16.19 15.87 4.75
CA GLY A 29 -17.11 15.47 5.82
C GLY A 29 -16.65 14.26 6.61
N LEU A 30 -15.33 14.13 6.82
CA LEU A 30 -14.69 13.08 7.61
C LEU A 30 -14.20 13.62 8.95
N ASP A 31 -14.33 12.80 9.98
CA ASP A 31 -13.88 13.09 11.36
C ASP A 31 -12.54 12.43 11.69
N GLY A 32 -12.17 11.41 10.91
CA GLY A 32 -10.88 10.75 11.02
C GLY A 32 -10.33 10.28 9.68
N PHE A 33 -9.05 9.94 9.64
CA PHE A 33 -8.38 9.35 8.48
C PHE A 33 -7.28 8.36 8.90
N LEU A 34 -7.24 7.19 8.26
CA LEU A 34 -6.20 6.18 8.45
C LEU A 34 -5.08 6.37 7.42
N VAL A 35 -3.83 6.28 7.87
CA VAL A 35 -2.64 6.41 7.02
C VAL A 35 -1.69 5.27 7.32
N PRO A 36 -1.81 4.13 6.62
CA PRO A 36 -0.88 3.02 6.76
C PRO A 36 0.47 3.33 6.11
N ARG A 37 1.51 2.58 6.50
CA ARG A 37 2.71 2.43 5.67
C ARG A 37 2.52 1.26 4.72
N ALA A 38 1.71 1.46 3.69
CA ALA A 38 1.41 0.46 2.67
C ALA A 38 1.29 1.12 1.29
N ASP A 39 1.49 0.31 0.26
CA ASP A 39 1.13 0.61 -1.12
C ASP A 39 -0.04 -0.30 -1.55
N ALA A 40 -0.45 -0.18 -2.81
CA ALA A 40 -1.54 -0.99 -3.38
C ALA A 40 -1.21 -2.49 -3.49
N HIS A 41 0.04 -2.86 -3.20
CA HIS A 41 0.59 -4.21 -3.32
C HIS A 41 0.83 -4.85 -1.95
N GLN A 42 0.58 -4.14 -0.84
CA GLN A 42 0.79 -4.63 0.52
C GLN A 42 2.24 -5.12 0.76
N GLY A 43 3.20 -4.48 0.08
CA GLY A 43 4.63 -4.81 0.19
C GLY A 43 5.25 -4.37 1.53
N GLU A 44 6.35 -5.00 1.92
CA GLU A 44 7.13 -4.58 3.10
C GLU A 44 7.82 -3.23 2.90
N TYR A 45 8.20 -2.92 1.67
CA TYR A 45 8.81 -1.65 1.28
C TYR A 45 7.88 -0.94 0.29
N VAL A 46 7.78 0.37 0.43
CA VAL A 46 6.95 1.22 -0.42
C VAL A 46 7.84 2.13 -1.27
N ALA A 47 7.34 2.50 -2.45
CA ALA A 47 8.02 3.48 -3.29
C ALA A 47 8.00 4.87 -2.62
N PRO A 48 8.90 5.80 -2.97
CA PRO A 48 8.91 7.15 -2.42
C PRO A 48 7.56 7.88 -2.55
N CYS A 49 6.82 7.65 -3.63
CA CYS A 49 5.48 8.22 -3.84
C CYS A 49 4.41 7.67 -2.87
N ASP A 50 4.69 6.55 -2.20
CA ASP A 50 3.77 5.87 -1.28
C ASP A 50 4.20 6.02 0.20
N GLU A 51 5.27 6.77 0.49
CA GLU A 51 5.76 7.06 1.84
C GLU A 51 4.87 8.04 2.64
N ARG A 52 3.54 7.91 2.52
CA ARG A 52 2.53 8.83 3.09
C ARG A 52 2.63 8.98 4.60
N LEU A 53 2.86 7.87 5.32
CA LEU A 53 3.05 7.91 6.78
C LEU A 53 4.28 8.74 7.15
N ALA A 54 5.39 8.52 6.44
CA ALA A 54 6.65 9.20 6.69
C ALA A 54 6.54 10.67 6.35
N TRP A 55 5.91 11.00 5.22
CA TRP A 55 5.62 12.38 4.84
C TRP A 55 4.72 13.07 5.86
N LEU A 56 3.60 12.46 6.27
CA LEU A 56 2.67 13.10 7.20
C LEU A 56 3.29 13.34 8.58
N THR A 57 4.00 12.35 9.12
CA THR A 57 4.36 12.32 10.55
C THR A 57 5.84 12.57 10.83
N GLY A 58 6.69 12.37 9.82
CA GLY A 58 8.15 12.29 9.96
C GLY A 58 8.67 10.89 10.32
N PHE A 59 7.81 9.95 10.70
CA PHE A 59 8.23 8.60 11.12
C PHE A 59 8.63 7.71 9.93
N THR A 60 9.89 7.24 9.91
CA THR A 60 10.46 6.45 8.80
C THR A 60 10.67 4.97 9.14
N GLY A 61 10.07 4.47 10.23
CA GLY A 61 10.19 3.05 10.57
C GLY A 61 9.49 2.14 9.57
N SER A 62 9.95 0.89 9.45
CA SER A 62 9.39 -0.07 8.47
C SER A 62 8.00 -0.59 8.83
N ALA A 63 7.58 -0.43 10.09
CA ALA A 63 6.25 -0.85 10.53
C ALA A 63 5.58 0.23 11.37
N GLY A 64 4.38 0.61 10.95
CA GLY A 64 3.53 1.53 11.65
C GLY A 64 2.42 2.09 10.76
N PHE A 65 1.50 2.81 11.39
CA PHE A 65 0.41 3.52 10.74
C PHE A 65 -0.02 4.68 11.62
N ALA A 66 -0.72 5.65 11.04
CA ALA A 66 -1.33 6.73 11.80
C ALA A 66 -2.86 6.66 11.73
N ALA A 67 -3.51 7.06 12.81
CA ALA A 67 -4.92 7.39 12.84
C ALA A 67 -5.06 8.86 13.25
N VAL A 68 -5.58 9.68 12.35
CA VAL A 68 -5.80 11.10 12.58
C VAL A 68 -7.28 11.31 12.87
N LEU A 69 -7.58 12.07 13.91
CA LEU A 69 -8.91 12.59 14.24
C LEU A 69 -8.88 14.12 14.17
N ALA A 70 -10.04 14.75 14.34
CA ALA A 70 -10.18 16.22 14.33
C ALA A 70 -9.22 16.94 15.29
N ASP A 71 -8.98 16.38 16.48
CA ASP A 71 -8.16 16.98 17.55
C ASP A 71 -6.96 16.10 17.96
N LYS A 72 -7.02 14.79 17.72
CA LYS A 72 -5.97 13.82 18.09
C LYS A 72 -5.27 13.22 16.86
N ALA A 73 -4.07 12.68 17.04
CA ALA A 73 -3.39 11.89 16.04
C ALA A 73 -2.50 10.84 16.71
N GLY A 74 -2.80 9.56 16.50
CA GLY A 74 -2.01 8.44 16.99
C GLY A 74 -1.04 7.94 15.93
N VAL A 75 0.21 7.64 16.30
CA VAL A 75 1.20 6.95 15.45
C VAL A 75 1.50 5.59 16.08
N PHE A 76 0.94 4.54 15.51
CA PHE A 76 1.01 3.17 15.99
C PHE A 76 2.31 2.54 15.52
N ILE A 77 3.08 2.03 16.47
CA ILE A 77 4.42 1.49 16.23
C ILE A 77 4.68 0.26 17.08
N ASP A 78 5.50 -0.66 16.58
CA ASP A 78 5.95 -1.81 17.36
C ASP A 78 7.14 -1.50 18.26
N GLY A 79 7.53 -2.49 19.07
CA GLY A 79 8.61 -2.39 20.06
C GLY A 79 9.96 -1.93 19.47
N ARG A 80 10.25 -2.18 18.19
CA ARG A 80 11.49 -1.77 17.51
C ARG A 80 11.60 -0.25 17.40
N TYR A 81 10.46 0.44 17.32
CA TYR A 81 10.37 1.83 16.90
C TYR A 81 10.03 2.81 18.03
N ARG A 82 9.88 2.34 19.27
CA ARG A 82 9.47 3.18 20.42
C ARG A 82 10.41 4.34 20.74
N THR A 83 11.70 4.17 20.50
CA THR A 83 12.69 5.25 20.64
C THR A 83 12.72 6.12 19.40
N GLN A 84 12.74 5.51 18.21
CA GLN A 84 12.82 6.22 16.93
C GLN A 84 11.67 7.21 16.75
N VAL A 85 10.43 6.79 17.03
CA VAL A 85 9.24 7.66 16.87
C VAL A 85 9.37 8.95 17.67
N LYS A 86 9.92 8.91 18.89
CA LYS A 86 10.08 10.08 19.77
C LYS A 86 11.08 11.10 19.23
N HIS A 87 11.99 10.69 18.34
CA HIS A 87 12.96 11.57 17.70
C HIS A 87 12.49 12.08 16.34
N GLN A 88 11.50 11.42 15.72
CA GLN A 88 11.10 11.68 14.34
C GLN A 88 9.74 12.37 14.20
N VAL A 89 8.88 12.31 15.21
CA VAL A 89 7.56 12.97 15.19
C VAL A 89 7.49 14.12 16.19
N ASP A 90 6.70 15.13 15.88
CA ASP A 90 6.37 16.20 16.83
C ASP A 90 5.40 15.68 17.89
N LEU A 91 5.90 15.47 19.12
CA LEU A 91 5.12 14.92 20.23
C LEU A 91 4.04 15.87 20.79
N GLY A 92 4.01 17.14 20.35
CA GLY A 92 2.93 18.07 20.65
C GLY A 92 1.70 17.85 19.78
N HIS A 93 1.86 17.16 18.64
CA HIS A 93 0.81 16.95 17.64
C HIS A 93 0.50 15.48 17.38
N PHE A 94 1.48 14.60 17.55
CA PHE A 94 1.36 13.16 17.35
C PHE A 94 1.66 12.40 18.65
N THR A 95 0.81 11.44 18.98
CA THR A 95 0.96 10.56 20.14
C THR A 95 1.44 9.19 19.68
N PRO A 96 2.65 8.75 20.06
CA PRO A 96 3.07 7.37 19.83
C PRO A 96 2.18 6.38 20.58
N VAL A 97 1.65 5.38 19.86
CA VAL A 97 0.80 4.32 20.41
C VAL A 97 1.55 2.99 20.32
N ASN A 98 1.64 2.28 21.45
CA ASN A 98 2.30 0.98 21.51
C ASN A 98 1.42 -0.08 20.85
N TRP A 99 1.73 -0.45 19.61
CA TRP A 99 1.10 -1.53 18.88
C TRP A 99 2.00 -2.79 18.95
N PRO A 100 1.45 -4.01 19.07
CA PRO A 100 0.04 -4.37 19.08
C PRO A 100 -0.64 -4.35 20.47
N GLU A 101 0.00 -3.82 21.52
CA GLU A 101 -0.61 -3.79 22.86
C GLU A 101 -1.89 -2.95 22.91
N THR A 102 -1.92 -1.83 22.19
CA THR A 102 -3.11 -1.03 21.90
C THR A 102 -3.47 -1.18 20.43
N LYS A 103 -4.56 -1.91 20.15
CA LYS A 103 -5.08 -2.10 18.79
C LYS A 103 -5.82 -0.86 18.30
N LEU A 104 -5.84 -0.64 16.99
CA LEU A 104 -6.51 0.52 16.37
C LEU A 104 -7.99 0.64 16.77
N GLY A 105 -8.76 -0.45 16.70
CA GLY A 105 -10.17 -0.41 17.09
C GLY A 105 -10.39 -0.01 18.55
N ALA A 106 -9.56 -0.52 19.47
CA ALA A 106 -9.63 -0.13 20.89
C ALA A 106 -9.27 1.35 21.09
N TRP A 107 -8.28 1.86 20.35
CA TRP A 107 -7.91 3.27 20.38
C TRP A 107 -9.03 4.15 19.81
N LEU A 108 -9.61 3.79 18.67
CA LEU A 108 -10.73 4.53 18.07
C LEU A 108 -11.96 4.54 19.00
N ASN A 109 -12.31 3.42 19.64
CA ASN A 109 -13.41 3.37 20.61
C ASN A 109 -13.18 4.30 21.81
N ALA A 110 -11.92 4.52 22.20
CA ALA A 110 -11.59 5.40 23.32
C ALA A 110 -11.51 6.88 22.90
N GLU A 111 -11.05 7.16 21.68
CA GLU A 111 -10.66 8.50 21.27
C GLU A 111 -11.65 9.19 20.32
N ALA A 112 -12.38 8.42 19.50
CA ALA A 112 -13.40 8.94 18.59
C ALA A 112 -14.70 9.20 19.35
N THR A 113 -15.42 10.26 18.96
CA THR A 113 -16.63 10.71 19.65
C THR A 113 -17.85 10.66 18.73
N GLY A 114 -18.93 10.07 19.21
CA GLY A 114 -20.20 9.98 18.48
C GLY A 114 -20.06 9.22 17.16
N ALA A 115 -20.88 9.59 16.17
CA ALA A 115 -20.93 8.97 14.86
C ALA A 115 -19.77 9.36 13.92
N ALA A 116 -18.53 9.30 14.42
CA ALA A 116 -17.34 9.75 13.71
C ALA A 116 -17.11 8.95 12.41
N LYS A 117 -16.91 9.66 11.31
CA LYS A 117 -16.64 9.10 9.99
C LYS A 117 -15.12 8.98 9.76
N ILE A 118 -14.59 7.78 9.88
CA ILE A 118 -13.15 7.50 9.79
C ILE A 118 -12.81 7.04 8.36
N GLY A 119 -12.24 7.95 7.58
CA GLY A 119 -11.85 7.69 6.19
C GLY A 119 -10.67 6.72 6.08
N PHE A 120 -10.66 5.90 5.03
CA PHE A 120 -9.51 5.09 4.65
C PHE A 120 -9.44 4.94 3.13
N ASP A 121 -8.22 4.89 2.59
CA ASP A 121 -7.99 4.63 1.16
C ASP A 121 -8.18 3.14 0.87
N MET A 122 -9.11 2.81 -0.03
CA MET A 122 -9.46 1.44 -0.36
C MET A 122 -8.31 0.64 -0.97
N TRP A 123 -7.33 1.31 -1.58
CA TRP A 123 -6.18 0.64 -2.18
C TRP A 123 -5.13 0.23 -1.15
N LEU A 124 -5.15 0.82 0.05
CA LEU A 124 -4.08 0.65 1.04
C LEU A 124 -4.43 -0.29 2.19
N HIS A 125 -5.66 -0.79 2.24
CA HIS A 125 -6.15 -1.67 3.30
C HIS A 125 -6.69 -2.98 2.75
N THR A 126 -6.43 -4.07 3.45
CA THR A 126 -7.00 -5.36 3.07
C THR A 126 -8.46 -5.48 3.52
N SER A 127 -9.24 -6.29 2.82
CA SER A 127 -10.63 -6.59 3.22
C SER A 127 -10.72 -7.17 4.63
N ASP A 128 -9.75 -8.02 5.01
CA ASP A 128 -9.69 -8.63 6.35
C ASP A 128 -9.40 -7.59 7.45
N GLU A 129 -8.49 -6.65 7.20
CA GLU A 129 -8.21 -5.54 8.12
C GLU A 129 -9.45 -4.70 8.37
N ILE A 130 -10.17 -4.31 7.31
CA ILE A 130 -11.38 -3.49 7.40
C ILE A 130 -12.51 -4.27 8.08
N SER A 131 -12.69 -5.55 7.76
CA SER A 131 -13.69 -6.42 8.42
C SER A 131 -13.41 -6.58 9.92
N THR A 132 -12.14 -6.82 10.28
CA THR A 132 -11.69 -6.92 11.67
C THR A 132 -11.91 -5.60 12.41
N LEU A 133 -11.59 -4.47 11.78
CA LEU A 133 -11.77 -3.16 12.39
C LEU A 133 -13.25 -2.80 12.56
N ASN A 134 -14.11 -3.09 11.58
CA ASN A 134 -15.57 -2.95 11.71
C ASN A 134 -16.11 -3.77 12.89
N THR A 135 -15.62 -5.00 13.06
CA THR A 135 -16.01 -5.85 14.20
C THR A 135 -15.55 -5.23 15.53
N ALA A 136 -14.35 -4.65 15.58
CA ALA A 136 -13.83 -3.99 16.78
C ALA A 136 -14.57 -2.69 17.14
N LEU A 137 -15.21 -2.04 16.17
CA LEU A 137 -15.97 -0.79 16.34
C LEU A 137 -17.47 -1.03 16.58
N ALA A 138 -17.93 -2.28 16.64
CA ALA A 138 -19.36 -2.63 16.69
C ALA A 138 -20.13 -2.05 17.89
N ASP A 139 -19.45 -1.79 19.00
CA ASP A 139 -20.04 -1.17 20.20
C ASP A 139 -19.91 0.36 20.23
N SER A 140 -19.38 0.97 19.16
CA SER A 140 -19.25 2.42 19.00
C SER A 140 -20.17 2.95 17.91
N GLU A 141 -20.41 4.27 17.90
CA GLU A 141 -21.11 4.93 16.79
C GLU A 141 -20.16 5.27 15.62
N ALA A 142 -18.85 5.13 15.79
CA ALA A 142 -17.87 5.41 14.75
C ALA A 142 -17.94 4.40 13.61
N MET A 143 -17.69 4.86 12.39
CA MET A 143 -17.78 4.04 11.18
C MET A 143 -16.56 4.23 10.28
N LEU A 144 -16.14 3.16 9.62
CA LEU A 144 -15.13 3.23 8.57
C LEU A 144 -15.79 3.69 7.27
N TRP A 145 -15.14 4.62 6.59
CA TRP A 145 -15.65 5.21 5.36
C TRP A 145 -14.62 5.08 4.23
N PRO A 146 -14.93 4.35 3.15
CA PRO A 146 -14.01 4.24 2.02
C PRO A 146 -13.89 5.60 1.32
N VAL A 147 -12.66 5.97 0.96
CA VAL A 147 -12.40 7.09 0.05
C VAL A 147 -11.73 6.59 -1.23
N GLU A 148 -12.11 7.16 -2.36
CA GLU A 148 -11.52 6.82 -3.67
C GLU A 148 -10.17 7.51 -3.89
N ARG A 149 -9.98 8.69 -3.33
CA ARG A 149 -8.74 9.47 -3.46
C ARG A 149 -8.08 9.61 -2.11
N ASN A 150 -6.78 9.33 -2.06
CA ASN A 150 -6.02 9.51 -0.83
C ASN A 150 -5.94 11.00 -0.45
N LEU A 151 -6.33 11.34 0.78
CA LEU A 151 -6.30 12.73 1.23
C LEU A 151 -4.88 13.27 1.42
N ILE A 152 -3.89 12.40 1.63
CA ILE A 152 -2.48 12.81 1.67
C ILE A 152 -2.03 13.27 0.29
N ASP A 153 -2.42 12.57 -0.77
CA ASP A 153 -2.02 12.91 -2.14
C ASP A 153 -2.56 14.29 -2.56
N ALA A 154 -3.73 14.69 -2.02
CA ALA A 154 -4.31 16.00 -2.28
C ALA A 154 -3.57 17.18 -1.61
N ILE A 155 -2.74 16.91 -0.60
CA ILE A 155 -2.00 17.93 0.17
C ILE A 155 -0.48 17.80 0.02
N TRP A 156 0.01 16.79 -0.70
CA TRP A 156 1.42 16.53 -0.94
C TRP A 156 1.83 17.13 -2.29
N GLU A 157 2.12 18.43 -2.30
CA GLU A 157 2.42 19.20 -3.52
C GLU A 157 3.65 18.71 -4.28
N ASP A 158 4.69 18.26 -3.56
CA ASP A 158 5.96 17.76 -4.09
C ASP A 158 6.06 16.23 -4.06
N ARG A 159 4.91 15.54 -4.16
CA ARG A 159 4.86 14.07 -4.17
C ARG A 159 5.70 13.53 -5.33
N PRO A 160 6.65 12.61 -5.08
CA PRO A 160 7.37 11.93 -6.16
C PRO A 160 6.40 11.23 -7.11
N GLU A 161 6.72 11.24 -8.40
CA GLU A 161 5.95 10.49 -9.39
C GLU A 161 5.98 8.99 -9.08
N PRO A 162 4.89 8.25 -9.33
CA PRO A 162 4.89 6.80 -9.27
C PRO A 162 6.03 6.21 -10.12
N VAL A 163 6.70 5.22 -9.56
CA VAL A 163 7.80 4.54 -10.23
C VAL A 163 7.21 3.65 -11.33
N GLY A 164 7.84 3.68 -12.51
CA GLY A 164 7.49 2.85 -13.66
C GLY A 164 8.76 2.40 -14.36
N GLU A 165 9.65 1.76 -13.60
CA GLU A 165 10.95 1.33 -14.11
C GLU A 165 10.78 0.25 -15.17
N LYS A 166 11.85 0.06 -15.95
CA LYS A 166 11.85 -0.94 -17.00
C LYS A 166 11.73 -2.34 -16.43
N ILE A 167 10.80 -3.10 -16.99
CA ILE A 167 10.61 -4.51 -16.69
C ILE A 167 11.53 -5.34 -17.61
N ALA A 168 12.29 -6.24 -17.02
CA ALA A 168 13.19 -7.13 -17.73
C ALA A 168 12.71 -8.59 -17.67
N VAL A 169 13.01 -9.36 -18.71
CA VAL A 169 12.77 -10.81 -18.73
C VAL A 169 13.75 -11.51 -17.80
N TYR A 170 13.22 -12.45 -17.01
CA TYR A 170 14.03 -13.40 -16.24
C TYR A 170 14.22 -14.68 -17.07
N PRO A 171 15.45 -15.02 -17.49
CA PRO A 171 15.68 -16.13 -18.41
C PRO A 171 15.20 -17.48 -17.89
N VAL A 172 14.65 -18.30 -18.80
CA VAL A 172 14.09 -19.61 -18.47
C VAL A 172 15.14 -20.57 -17.92
N GLU A 173 16.41 -20.46 -18.32
CA GLU A 173 17.49 -21.29 -17.77
C GLU A 173 17.68 -21.11 -16.26
N PHE A 174 17.27 -19.96 -15.70
CA PHE A 174 17.30 -19.69 -14.28
C PHE A 174 15.93 -19.89 -13.61
N ALA A 175 14.84 -19.75 -14.36
CA ALA A 175 13.49 -19.94 -13.85
C ALA A 175 13.11 -21.42 -13.71
N GLY A 176 13.66 -22.29 -14.58
CA GLY A 176 13.40 -23.72 -14.64
C GLY A 176 12.06 -24.11 -15.28
N GLU A 177 11.18 -23.14 -15.53
CA GLU A 177 9.84 -23.33 -16.10
C GLU A 177 9.41 -22.05 -16.84
N THR A 178 8.76 -22.20 -17.99
CA THR A 178 8.22 -21.08 -18.77
C THR A 178 7.01 -20.46 -18.07
N HIS A 179 6.63 -19.24 -18.45
CA HIS A 179 5.44 -18.60 -17.87
C HIS A 179 4.15 -19.25 -18.40
N GLU A 180 4.18 -19.77 -19.62
CA GLU A 180 3.08 -20.49 -20.25
C GLU A 180 2.77 -21.81 -19.53
N GLU A 181 3.78 -22.55 -19.10
CA GLU A 181 3.63 -23.77 -18.28
C GLU A 181 3.03 -23.44 -16.91
N LYS A 182 3.53 -22.39 -16.25
CA LYS A 182 2.99 -21.91 -14.97
C LYS A 182 1.52 -21.50 -15.07
N LEU A 183 1.15 -20.78 -16.15
CA LEU A 183 -0.24 -20.36 -16.40
C LEU A 183 -1.17 -21.56 -16.60
N VAL A 184 -0.74 -22.59 -17.35
CA VAL A 184 -1.52 -23.83 -17.51
C VAL A 184 -1.72 -24.51 -16.16
N ARG A 185 -0.66 -24.65 -15.37
CA ARG A 185 -0.73 -25.26 -14.04
C ARG A 185 -1.67 -24.51 -13.09
N ILE A 186 -1.67 -23.18 -13.10
CA ILE A 186 -2.60 -22.38 -12.30
C ILE A 186 -4.04 -22.51 -12.82
N ALA A 187 -4.24 -22.53 -14.13
CA ALA A 187 -5.56 -22.70 -14.74
C ALA A 187 -6.21 -24.05 -14.40
N GLU A 188 -5.42 -25.12 -14.32
CA GLU A 188 -5.88 -26.43 -13.83
C GLU A 188 -6.36 -26.33 -12.37
N ILE A 189 -5.58 -25.69 -11.49
CA ILE A 189 -5.96 -25.47 -10.08
C ILE A 189 -7.27 -24.67 -9.97
N LEU A 190 -7.42 -23.61 -10.78
CA LEU A 190 -8.64 -22.80 -10.81
C LEU A 190 -9.85 -23.62 -11.27
N THR A 191 -9.68 -24.41 -12.33
CA THR A 191 -10.73 -25.27 -12.88
C THR A 191 -11.16 -26.34 -11.88
N GLU A 192 -10.21 -26.98 -11.20
CA GLU A 192 -10.47 -27.97 -10.15
C GLU A 192 -11.20 -27.37 -8.94
N ALA A 193 -10.89 -26.11 -8.60
CA ALA A 193 -11.57 -25.36 -7.55
C ALA A 193 -12.96 -24.82 -7.98
N GLY A 194 -13.29 -24.86 -9.28
CA GLY A 194 -14.52 -24.26 -9.82
C GLY A 194 -14.48 -22.73 -9.92
N GLU A 195 -13.29 -22.14 -9.89
CA GLU A 195 -13.06 -20.69 -9.93
C GLU A 195 -12.79 -20.22 -11.36
N GLY A 196 -13.35 -19.08 -11.75
CA GLY A 196 -13.17 -18.52 -13.11
C GLY A 196 -11.82 -17.84 -13.31
N CYS A 197 -11.29 -17.21 -12.26
CA CYS A 197 -10.01 -16.50 -12.29
C CYS A 197 -9.41 -16.33 -10.88
N ALA A 198 -8.12 -15.99 -10.83
CA ALA A 198 -7.46 -15.47 -9.64
C ALA A 198 -6.91 -14.06 -9.90
N VAL A 199 -7.17 -13.16 -8.96
CA VAL A 199 -6.60 -11.82 -8.93
C VAL A 199 -5.30 -11.86 -8.12
N LEU A 200 -4.20 -11.47 -8.74
CA LEU A 200 -2.88 -11.39 -8.13
C LEU A 200 -2.51 -9.92 -7.93
N THR A 201 -2.25 -9.55 -6.69
CA THR A 201 -1.86 -8.19 -6.28
C THR A 201 -0.43 -8.10 -5.78
N LEU A 202 0.20 -9.24 -5.46
CA LEU A 202 1.57 -9.32 -4.95
C LEU A 202 2.60 -9.32 -6.10
N PRO A 203 3.49 -8.31 -6.18
CA PRO A 203 4.50 -8.16 -7.23
C PRO A 203 5.43 -9.36 -7.43
N ASP A 204 5.86 -9.99 -6.34
CA ASP A 204 6.74 -11.15 -6.34
C ASP A 204 6.08 -12.39 -6.96
N SER A 205 4.80 -12.61 -6.65
CA SER A 205 3.99 -13.68 -7.23
C SER A 205 3.85 -13.53 -8.74
N ILE A 206 3.63 -12.29 -9.21
CA ILE A 206 3.46 -11.99 -10.63
C ILE A 206 4.81 -12.02 -11.35
N ALA A 207 5.88 -11.53 -10.72
CA ALA A 207 7.24 -11.61 -11.23
C ALA A 207 7.70 -13.06 -11.43
N TRP A 208 7.36 -13.94 -10.48
CA TRP A 208 7.60 -15.37 -10.60
C TRP A 208 6.73 -16.01 -11.69
N LEU A 209 5.44 -15.69 -11.74
CA LEU A 209 4.50 -16.23 -12.71
C LEU A 209 4.93 -15.92 -14.15
N LEU A 210 5.24 -14.65 -14.41
CA LEU A 210 5.50 -14.16 -15.75
C LEU A 210 6.98 -14.19 -16.16
N ASN A 211 7.87 -14.72 -15.31
CA ASN A 211 9.32 -14.69 -15.53
C ASN A 211 9.83 -13.28 -15.86
N ILE A 212 9.49 -12.31 -15.00
CA ILE A 212 9.92 -10.91 -15.14
C ILE A 212 10.55 -10.39 -13.85
N ARG A 213 11.35 -9.32 -13.95
CA ARG A 213 11.92 -8.57 -12.82
C ARG A 213 11.77 -7.08 -13.07
N GLY A 214 11.82 -6.29 -12.01
CA GLY A 214 11.72 -4.83 -12.06
C GLY A 214 12.61 -4.17 -11.01
N GLU A 215 12.64 -2.85 -11.02
CA GLU A 215 13.45 -2.03 -10.11
C GLU A 215 12.59 -0.97 -9.37
N ASP A 216 11.27 -1.16 -9.36
CA ASP A 216 10.31 -0.16 -8.83
C ASP A 216 10.50 0.11 -7.33
N ILE A 217 11.00 -0.90 -6.60
CA ILE A 217 11.28 -0.81 -5.16
C ILE A 217 12.76 -1.09 -4.91
N PRO A 218 13.49 -0.18 -4.22
CA PRO A 218 14.90 -0.41 -3.91
C PRO A 218 15.13 -1.74 -3.20
N HIS A 219 16.13 -2.50 -3.69
CA HIS A 219 16.51 -3.81 -3.15
C HIS A 219 15.47 -4.93 -3.30
N ASN A 220 14.33 -4.68 -3.95
CA ASN A 220 13.34 -5.70 -4.26
C ASN A 220 13.18 -5.81 -5.78
N PRO A 221 13.66 -6.90 -6.44
CA PRO A 221 13.72 -6.99 -7.89
C PRO A 221 12.36 -7.35 -8.51
N THR A 222 11.27 -6.74 -8.05
CA THR A 222 9.91 -7.01 -8.48
C THR A 222 9.29 -5.75 -9.07
N PRO A 223 8.59 -5.86 -10.22
CA PRO A 223 7.84 -4.74 -10.77
C PRO A 223 6.47 -4.62 -10.08
N GLN A 224 6.03 -3.41 -9.77
CA GLN A 224 4.70 -3.11 -9.27
C GLN A 224 3.66 -3.29 -10.39
N VAL A 225 3.10 -4.50 -10.46
CA VAL A 225 2.11 -4.91 -11.46
C VAL A 225 0.93 -5.60 -10.80
N PHE A 226 -0.20 -5.61 -11.48
CA PHE A 226 -1.34 -6.46 -11.15
C PHE A 226 -1.54 -7.51 -12.24
N ALA A 227 -2.15 -8.64 -11.89
CA ALA A 227 -2.52 -9.65 -12.87
C ALA A 227 -3.85 -10.32 -12.53
N ILE A 228 -4.60 -10.69 -13.56
CA ILE A 228 -5.76 -11.59 -13.46
C ILE A 228 -5.43 -12.83 -14.28
N VAL A 229 -5.40 -14.00 -13.65
CA VAL A 229 -5.15 -15.29 -14.30
C VAL A 229 -6.47 -16.01 -14.47
N HIS A 230 -6.75 -16.52 -15.67
CA HIS A 230 -8.03 -17.13 -16.02
C HIS A 230 -7.91 -18.66 -16.09
N GLY A 231 -9.03 -19.35 -15.87
CA GLY A 231 -9.11 -20.81 -15.97
C GLY A 231 -8.82 -21.40 -17.36
N ASP A 232 -8.68 -20.57 -18.39
CA ASP A 232 -8.26 -20.98 -19.75
C ASP A 232 -6.73 -20.89 -19.97
N GLY A 233 -5.96 -20.52 -18.93
CA GLY A 233 -4.51 -20.37 -19.01
C GLY A 233 -4.06 -19.07 -19.65
N THR A 234 -4.96 -18.08 -19.82
CA THR A 234 -4.61 -16.71 -20.19
C THR A 234 -4.44 -15.81 -18.97
N CYS A 235 -3.76 -14.68 -19.15
CA CYS A 235 -3.53 -13.70 -18.10
C CYS A 235 -3.71 -12.28 -18.63
N ASP A 236 -4.40 -11.42 -17.88
CA ASP A 236 -4.39 -9.98 -18.08
C ASP A 236 -3.39 -9.36 -17.11
N ARG A 237 -2.37 -8.67 -17.62
CA ARG A 237 -1.34 -7.98 -16.83
C ARG A 237 -1.52 -6.48 -16.94
N PHE A 238 -1.51 -5.78 -15.81
CA PHE A 238 -1.72 -4.35 -15.70
C PHE A 238 -0.46 -3.68 -15.16
N THR A 239 0.07 -2.69 -15.88
CA THR A 239 1.30 -1.99 -15.50
C THR A 239 1.29 -0.54 -16.02
N ALA A 240 2.23 0.28 -15.55
CA ALA A 240 2.39 1.64 -16.05
C ALA A 240 2.71 1.64 -17.57
N PRO A 241 2.18 2.63 -18.33
CA PRO A 241 2.46 2.74 -19.75
C PRO A 241 3.97 2.73 -20.04
N GLY A 242 4.38 1.93 -21.03
CA GLY A 242 5.78 1.87 -21.47
C GLY A 242 6.71 0.97 -20.64
N ALA A 243 6.36 0.62 -19.39
CA ALA A 243 7.23 -0.13 -18.46
C ALA A 243 7.71 -1.48 -19.02
N ALA A 244 6.92 -2.14 -19.87
CA ALA A 244 7.25 -3.43 -20.48
C ALA A 244 7.32 -3.41 -22.01
N SER A 245 7.44 -2.22 -22.61
CA SER A 245 7.45 -2.07 -24.07
C SER A 245 8.58 -2.88 -24.74
N ASP A 246 9.77 -2.88 -24.13
CA ASP A 246 10.95 -3.58 -24.62
C ASP A 246 10.82 -5.12 -24.57
N ILE A 247 9.90 -5.65 -23.76
CA ILE A 247 9.73 -7.09 -23.53
C ILE A 247 8.37 -7.61 -24.03
N ALA A 248 7.62 -6.83 -24.82
CA ALA A 248 6.28 -7.22 -25.27
C ALA A 248 6.26 -8.59 -25.97
N GLY A 249 7.32 -8.94 -26.72
CA GLY A 249 7.45 -10.24 -27.39
C GLY A 249 7.64 -11.44 -26.47
N HIS A 250 8.02 -11.23 -25.19
CA HIS A 250 8.16 -12.31 -24.20
C HIS A 250 6.83 -12.96 -23.84
N PHE A 251 5.75 -12.19 -23.86
CA PHE A 251 4.45 -12.56 -23.32
C PHE A 251 3.57 -13.45 -24.22
N GLY A 252 3.94 -13.56 -25.50
CA GLY A 252 3.18 -14.30 -26.50
C GLY A 252 1.70 -13.90 -26.56
N ASP A 253 0.84 -14.85 -26.94
CA ASP A 253 -0.61 -14.62 -27.06
C ASP A 253 -1.38 -14.90 -25.76
N LYS A 254 -0.73 -15.49 -24.76
CA LYS A 254 -1.37 -15.89 -23.49
C LYS A 254 -1.50 -14.74 -22.50
N VAL A 255 -0.66 -13.72 -22.59
CA VAL A 255 -0.66 -12.60 -21.65
C VAL A 255 -1.07 -11.31 -22.38
N ARG A 256 -2.26 -10.82 -22.04
CA ARG A 256 -2.82 -9.56 -22.53
C ARG A 256 -2.27 -8.41 -21.69
N LEU A 257 -1.79 -7.35 -22.35
CA LEU A 257 -1.12 -6.21 -21.72
C LEU A 257 -2.10 -5.04 -21.62
N HIS A 258 -2.31 -4.55 -20.40
CA HIS A 258 -3.22 -3.45 -20.09
C HIS A 258 -2.51 -2.31 -19.35
N ASP A 259 -3.10 -1.13 -19.45
CA ASP A 259 -2.74 -0.01 -18.60
C ASP A 259 -3.13 -0.29 -17.14
N LYS A 260 -2.33 0.19 -16.19
CA LYS A 260 -2.61 0.08 -14.75
C LYS A 260 -3.99 0.61 -14.38
N SER A 261 -4.50 1.64 -15.06
CA SER A 261 -5.83 2.21 -14.80
C SER A 261 -6.99 1.30 -15.23
N GLY A 262 -6.72 0.21 -15.95
CA GLY A 262 -7.73 -0.76 -16.37
C GLY A 262 -7.95 -1.90 -15.36
N PHE A 263 -7.16 -1.93 -14.28
CA PHE A 263 -7.32 -2.86 -13.16
C PHE A 263 -8.38 -2.33 -12.18
#